data_AF-T0QN56-F1
#
_entry.id   AF-T0QN56-F1
#
_cell.length_a   1.000
_cell.length_b   1.000
_cell.length_c   1.000
_cell.angle_alpha   90.00
_cell.angle_beta   90.00
_cell.angle_gamma   90.00
#
_symmetry.space_group_name_H-M   'P 1'
#
loop_
_entity.id
_entity.type
_entity.pdbx_description
1 polymer ?
#
loop_
_entity_poly.entity_id
_entity_poly.type
_entity_poly.pdbx_seq_one_letter_code
_entity_poly.pdbx_strand_id
1 'polypeptide(L)'
;MSRRGPPPQTPAGLPEIQQMMQAMMGRVQVGGDGGALGSDDESDEDFDEDDDEDDYDDDYDDDYAPLKPTRRTPASEARLELRQSQMFVPRRCEVVGCDRLDVKHCAKCRCVFYCGRDHQLQDWPRHKIDCKHIASLGLSGIPYNEADELTKYPIGCFPVETTDLETCFICGAGENEVNLGVTQCCGLTVCDNEHEYQMMSYSRTHCMRSHNRYTTCGSHANEGHRHNDWRTCPHVDCAKQRECPDDERGGGGGRSWYSTNGFNSTPMLGSSIPKGSMITGKCATCPRRLLDGWEGVTMSRAGTQCTRCVAH
;
A
#
# COMPACT_ATOMS: atom_id res chain seq x y z
N MET A 1 52.36 22.52 -7.79
CA MET A 1 52.41 21.32 -6.93
C MET A 1 51.02 21.08 -6.34
N SER A 2 50.16 20.35 -7.07
CA SER A 2 48.79 20.05 -6.64
C SER A 2 48.73 18.61 -6.14
N ARG A 3 48.53 18.42 -4.83
CA ARG A 3 48.38 17.09 -4.21
C ARG A 3 46.95 16.60 -4.45
N ARG A 4 46.79 15.56 -5.27
CA ARG A 4 45.54 14.78 -5.37
C ARG A 4 45.51 13.79 -4.21
N GLY A 5 44.45 13.83 -3.41
CA GLY A 5 44.19 12.82 -2.37
C GLY A 5 43.75 11.48 -2.96
N PRO A 6 43.91 10.38 -2.21
CA PRO A 6 43.56 9.04 -2.68
C PRO A 6 42.03 8.82 -2.75
N PRO A 7 41.56 7.89 -3.60
CA PRO A 7 40.14 7.61 -3.74
C PRO A 7 39.56 6.87 -2.50
N PRO A 8 38.24 7.01 -2.25
CA PRO A 8 37.59 6.36 -1.12
C PRO A 8 37.52 4.84 -1.30
N GLN A 9 37.75 4.11 -0.21
CA GLN A 9 37.62 2.66 -0.16
C GLN A 9 36.14 2.27 -0.12
N THR A 10 35.79 1.21 -0.84
CA THR A 10 34.47 0.57 -0.84
C THR A 10 34.21 -0.09 0.53
N PRO A 11 32.99 0.05 1.11
CA PRO A 11 32.66 -0.63 2.35
C PRO A 11 32.57 -2.14 2.14
N ALA A 12 33.05 -2.89 3.13
CA ALA A 12 33.01 -4.34 3.19
C ALA A 12 31.56 -4.87 3.11
N GLY A 13 31.40 -6.01 2.42
CA GLY A 13 30.11 -6.61 2.11
C GLY A 13 29.23 -6.89 3.32
N LEU A 14 27.92 -6.73 3.12
CA LEU A 14 26.89 -7.13 4.07
C LEU A 14 26.89 -8.66 4.22
N PRO A 15 26.65 -9.20 5.43
CA PRO A 15 26.54 -10.63 5.63
C PRO A 15 25.35 -11.22 4.87
N GLU A 16 25.56 -12.42 4.35
CA GLU A 16 24.65 -13.21 3.54
C GLU A 16 23.33 -13.51 4.30
N ILE A 17 22.19 -13.20 3.69
CA ILE A 17 20.82 -13.30 4.26
C ILE A 17 20.55 -14.69 4.88
N GLN A 18 21.22 -15.73 4.36
CA GLN A 18 21.09 -17.11 4.83
C GLN A 18 21.57 -17.32 6.27
N GLN A 19 22.55 -16.53 6.76
CA GLN A 19 23.01 -16.59 8.15
C GLN A 19 22.01 -15.97 9.14
N MET A 20 21.21 -15.00 8.71
CA MET A 20 20.17 -14.40 9.58
C MET A 20 18.97 -15.35 9.77
N MET A 21 18.62 -16.15 8.76
CA MET A 21 17.52 -17.13 8.87
C MET A 21 17.88 -18.34 9.76
N GLN A 22 19.15 -18.79 9.74
CA GLN A 22 19.61 -19.89 10.61
C GLN A 22 19.63 -19.49 12.11
N ALA A 23 19.87 -18.22 12.42
CA ALA A 23 19.84 -17.74 13.81
C ALA A 23 18.43 -17.68 14.42
N MET A 24 17.37 -17.59 13.60
CA MET A 24 15.98 -17.51 14.09
C MET A 24 15.32 -18.87 14.33
N MET A 25 15.83 -19.95 13.74
CA MET A 25 15.26 -21.30 13.91
C MET A 25 15.98 -22.17 14.97
N GLY A 26 17.00 -21.63 15.65
CA GLY A 26 17.89 -22.41 16.52
C GLY A 26 17.62 -22.39 18.03
N ARG A 27 16.45 -21.93 18.52
CA ARG A 27 16.15 -21.93 19.97
C ARG A 27 14.75 -22.44 20.27
N VAL A 28 14.58 -23.75 20.19
CA VAL A 28 13.55 -24.49 20.94
C VAL A 28 14.30 -25.38 21.92
N GLN A 29 14.55 -24.86 23.12
CA GLN A 29 14.96 -25.68 24.26
C GLN A 29 13.71 -26.19 24.93
N VAL A 30 13.54 -27.51 24.85
CA VAL A 30 12.58 -28.31 25.62
C VAL A 30 13.07 -28.35 27.06
N GLY A 31 12.20 -27.96 28.00
CA GLY A 31 12.41 -28.11 29.43
C GLY A 31 11.05 -28.17 30.11
N GLY A 32 10.62 -29.39 30.45
CA GLY A 32 9.39 -29.64 31.19
C GLY A 32 9.55 -29.44 32.68
N ASP A 33 8.41 -29.36 33.39
CA ASP A 33 8.17 -30.14 34.60
C ASP A 33 6.71 -30.00 35.09
N GLY A 34 6.05 -31.15 35.21
CA GLY A 34 5.29 -31.63 36.37
C GLY A 34 4.12 -30.82 36.97
N GLY A 35 2.92 -31.43 36.95
CA GLY A 35 1.85 -31.10 37.89
C GLY A 35 0.53 -31.81 37.59
N ALA A 36 0.27 -32.91 38.31
CA ALA A 36 -0.83 -33.86 38.17
C ALA A 36 -2.20 -33.39 38.77
N LEU A 37 -3.19 -34.30 38.67
CA LEU A 37 -4.57 -34.34 39.22
C LEU A 37 -5.64 -33.88 38.20
N GLY A 38 -6.67 -34.63 37.83
CA GLY A 38 -7.21 -35.94 38.21
C GLY A 38 -8.62 -36.11 37.60
N SER A 39 -9.21 -37.29 37.82
CA SER A 39 -10.59 -37.76 37.57
C SER A 39 -11.04 -38.02 36.13
N ASP A 40 -10.92 -39.28 35.73
CA ASP A 40 -12.02 -40.22 35.44
C ASP A 40 -13.39 -39.60 35.11
N ASP A 41 -13.82 -39.74 33.86
CA ASP A 41 -15.20 -40.06 33.55
C ASP A 41 -15.24 -40.94 32.29
N GLU A 42 -15.71 -42.16 32.49
CA GLU A 42 -15.92 -43.20 31.47
C GLU A 42 -17.26 -42.93 30.80
N SER A 43 -17.25 -42.70 29.49
CA SER A 43 -18.44 -42.92 28.66
C SER A 43 -17.99 -43.48 27.32
N ASP A 44 -18.00 -44.81 27.26
CA ASP A 44 -18.07 -45.59 26.04
C ASP A 44 -19.35 -45.19 25.28
N GLU A 45 -19.19 -44.52 24.16
CA GLU A 45 -20.22 -44.48 23.12
C GLU A 45 -19.58 -45.06 21.85
N ASP A 46 -20.03 -46.27 21.53
CA ASP A 46 -19.77 -47.00 20.29
C ASP A 46 -20.05 -46.07 19.09
N PHE A 47 -18.98 -45.55 18.51
CA PHE A 47 -19.05 -44.79 17.27
C PHE A 47 -19.01 -45.81 16.13
N ASP A 48 -20.20 -46.16 15.64
CA ASP A 48 -20.38 -47.02 14.47
C ASP A 48 -19.53 -46.46 13.32
N GLU A 49 -18.47 -47.20 12.96
CA GLU A 49 -17.66 -47.02 11.76
C GLU A 49 -18.51 -47.42 10.54
N ASP A 50 -19.46 -46.55 10.17
CA ASP A 50 -20.03 -46.58 8.82
C ASP A 50 -18.96 -46.02 7.87
N ASP A 51 -18.19 -46.99 7.36
CA ASP A 51 -17.19 -46.93 6.30
C ASP A 51 -17.89 -46.54 4.97
N ASP A 52 -18.36 -45.30 4.90
CA ASP A 52 -18.73 -44.66 3.64
C ASP A 52 -17.42 -44.36 2.89
N GLU A 53 -16.95 -45.37 2.14
CA GLU A 53 -16.02 -45.22 1.03
C GLU A 53 -16.70 -44.32 -0.02
N ASP A 54 -16.75 -43.01 0.26
CA ASP A 54 -17.05 -41.99 -0.73
C ASP A 54 -15.93 -42.09 -1.77
N ASP A 55 -16.27 -42.76 -2.87
CA ASP A 55 -15.57 -42.80 -4.14
C ASP A 55 -15.46 -41.34 -4.63
N TYR A 56 -14.48 -40.62 -4.09
CA TYR A 56 -14.05 -39.33 -4.61
C TYR A 56 -13.48 -39.62 -5.99
N ASP A 57 -14.38 -39.65 -6.98
CA ASP A 57 -14.06 -39.55 -8.40
C ASP A 57 -13.20 -38.29 -8.55
N ASP A 58 -11.90 -38.50 -8.48
CA ASP A 58 -10.83 -37.52 -8.59
C ASP A 58 -10.69 -37.16 -10.08
N ASP A 59 -11.81 -36.73 -10.69
CA ASP A 59 -11.86 -35.97 -11.93
C ASP A 59 -11.28 -34.56 -11.62
N TYR A 60 -10.00 -34.54 -11.23
CA TYR A 60 -9.17 -33.35 -11.33
C TYR A 60 -9.10 -33.03 -12.83
N ASP A 61 -10.02 -32.18 -13.28
CA ASP A 61 -9.96 -31.48 -14.56
C ASP A 61 -8.56 -30.83 -14.68
N ASP A 62 -7.64 -31.54 -15.35
CA ASP A 62 -6.23 -31.19 -15.61
C ASP A 62 -6.11 -30.08 -16.66
N ASP A 63 -7.10 -29.18 -16.71
CA ASP A 63 -7.19 -28.04 -17.62
C ASP A 63 -6.47 -26.79 -17.05
N TYR A 64 -5.57 -26.97 -16.08
CA TYR A 64 -4.75 -25.88 -15.55
C TYR A 64 -3.62 -25.55 -16.54
N ALA A 65 -3.98 -24.91 -17.65
CA ALA A 65 -3.02 -24.39 -18.62
C ALA A 65 -2.01 -23.49 -17.88
N PRO A 66 -0.71 -23.79 -17.93
CA PRO A 66 0.28 -23.05 -17.17
C PRO A 66 0.28 -21.58 -17.57
N LEU A 67 0.12 -20.70 -16.58
CA LEU A 67 0.12 -19.25 -16.78
C LEU A 67 1.44 -18.82 -17.46
N LYS A 68 1.31 -17.98 -18.49
CA LYS A 68 2.47 -17.44 -19.21
C LYS A 68 3.31 -16.54 -18.30
N PRO A 69 4.65 -16.63 -18.33
CA PRO A 69 5.51 -15.75 -17.56
C PRO A 69 5.44 -14.31 -18.06
N THR A 70 5.45 -13.37 -17.12
CA THR A 70 5.43 -11.92 -17.35
C THR A 70 6.68 -11.45 -18.08
N ARG A 71 6.48 -10.75 -19.20
CA ARG A 71 7.54 -10.10 -19.98
C ARG A 71 7.10 -8.69 -20.36
N ARG A 72 7.29 -7.75 -19.43
CA ARG A 72 6.98 -6.33 -19.65
C ARG A 72 7.96 -5.71 -20.65
N THR A 73 7.42 -4.88 -21.53
CA THR A 73 8.18 -3.93 -22.33
C THR A 73 8.78 -2.85 -21.42
N PRO A 74 9.88 -2.18 -21.84
CA PRO A 74 10.42 -1.05 -21.09
C PRO A 74 9.40 0.06 -20.82
N ALA A 75 8.41 0.25 -21.71
CA ALA A 75 7.37 1.25 -21.55
C ALA A 75 6.39 0.91 -20.42
N SER A 76 5.95 -0.35 -20.32
CA SER A 76 5.04 -0.78 -19.25
C SER A 76 5.76 -0.86 -17.90
N GLU A 77 7.03 -1.27 -17.88
CA GLU A 77 7.88 -1.22 -16.70
C GLU A 77 8.10 0.21 -16.18
N ALA A 78 8.47 1.15 -17.06
CA ALA A 78 8.62 2.55 -16.70
C ALA A 78 7.32 3.17 -16.16
N ARG A 79 6.16 2.77 -16.72
CA ARG A 79 4.84 3.21 -16.22
C ARG A 79 4.56 2.65 -14.82
N LEU A 80 4.93 1.40 -14.56
CA LEU A 80 4.78 0.78 -13.24
C LEU A 80 5.67 1.44 -12.19
N GLU A 81 6.93 1.72 -12.51
CA GLU A 81 7.85 2.46 -11.63
C GLU A 81 7.33 3.88 -11.34
N LEU A 82 6.79 4.55 -12.36
CA LEU A 82 6.16 5.85 -12.18
C LEU A 82 4.96 5.77 -11.24
N ARG A 83 4.08 4.78 -11.40
CA ARG A 83 2.94 4.57 -10.48
C ARG A 83 3.40 4.30 -9.05
N GLN A 84 4.47 3.53 -8.86
CA GLN A 84 5.05 3.27 -7.55
C GLN A 84 5.57 4.53 -6.85
N SER A 85 5.99 5.55 -7.62
CA SER A 85 6.51 6.83 -7.11
C SER A 85 5.46 7.96 -7.14
N GLN A 86 4.19 7.63 -7.39
CA GLN A 86 3.11 8.59 -7.51
C GLN A 86 2.06 8.47 -6.42
N MET A 87 1.48 9.62 -6.07
CA MET A 87 0.32 9.71 -5.18
C MET A 87 -0.70 10.72 -5.72
N PHE A 88 -1.97 10.42 -5.63
CA PHE A 88 -3.05 11.34 -5.91
C PHE A 88 -3.05 12.52 -4.94
N VAL A 89 -3.19 13.72 -5.49
CA VAL A 89 -3.19 14.98 -4.75
C VAL A 89 -4.33 15.88 -5.21
N PRO A 90 -5.22 16.36 -4.33
CA PRO A 90 -6.30 17.25 -4.73
C PRO A 90 -5.75 18.53 -5.34
N ARG A 91 -6.28 18.89 -6.51
CA ARG A 91 -5.93 20.11 -7.24
C ARG A 91 -6.70 21.30 -6.66
N ARG A 92 -6.33 21.71 -5.44
CA ARG A 92 -6.91 22.88 -4.74
C ARG A 92 -5.86 23.57 -3.87
N CYS A 93 -6.17 24.78 -3.41
CA CYS A 93 -5.28 25.48 -2.49
C CYS A 93 -5.21 24.76 -1.13
N GLU A 94 -4.00 24.55 -0.62
CA GLU A 94 -3.77 23.85 0.67
C GLU A 94 -3.97 24.77 1.90
N VAL A 95 -4.09 26.08 1.69
CA VAL A 95 -4.39 27.03 2.77
C VAL A 95 -5.85 26.90 3.20
N VAL A 96 -6.06 26.69 4.49
CA VAL A 96 -7.39 26.61 5.13
C VAL A 96 -8.19 27.88 4.83
N GLY A 97 -9.45 27.70 4.39
CA GLY A 97 -10.35 28.80 4.02
C GLY A 97 -10.19 29.36 2.61
N CYS A 98 -9.30 28.81 1.77
CA CYS A 98 -9.17 29.22 0.37
C CYS A 98 -9.80 28.22 -0.60
N ASP A 99 -10.79 28.64 -1.38
CA ASP A 99 -11.48 27.80 -2.37
C ASP A 99 -11.21 28.21 -3.83
N ARG A 100 -10.12 28.97 -4.08
CA ARG A 100 -9.73 29.34 -5.44
C ARG A 100 -9.33 28.08 -6.24
N LEU A 101 -9.84 28.00 -7.46
CA LEU A 101 -9.63 26.86 -8.38
C LEU A 101 -8.38 27.01 -9.25
N ASP A 102 -7.97 28.25 -9.57
CA ASP A 102 -6.71 28.49 -10.27
C ASP A 102 -5.55 28.32 -9.31
N VAL A 103 -4.89 27.17 -9.40
CA VAL A 103 -3.83 26.77 -8.49
C VAL A 103 -2.63 26.22 -9.25
N LYS A 104 -1.45 26.51 -8.71
CA LYS A 104 -0.15 26.04 -9.21
C LYS A 104 0.48 25.13 -8.19
N HIS A 105 1.12 24.06 -8.66
CA HIS A 105 1.81 23.13 -7.78
C HIS A 105 3.10 23.74 -7.23
N CYS A 106 3.54 23.28 -6.06
CA CYS A 106 4.89 23.57 -5.57
C CYS A 106 5.92 23.00 -6.56
N ALA A 107 6.77 23.87 -7.13
CA ALA A 107 7.75 23.47 -8.15
C ALA A 107 8.75 22.40 -7.69
N LYS A 108 8.99 22.28 -6.38
CA LYS A 108 9.95 21.32 -5.82
C LYS A 108 9.37 19.93 -5.61
N CYS A 109 8.26 19.80 -4.89
CA CYS A 109 7.69 18.48 -4.56
C CYS A 109 6.55 18.04 -5.48
N ARG A 110 5.88 18.99 -6.16
CA ARG A 110 4.72 18.75 -7.04
C ARG A 110 3.54 18.02 -6.38
N CYS A 111 3.45 18.00 -5.05
CA CYS A 111 2.41 17.27 -4.29
C CYS A 111 1.41 18.18 -3.55
N VAL A 112 1.57 19.50 -3.62
CA VAL A 112 0.65 20.49 -3.02
C VAL A 112 0.43 21.64 -4.00
N PHE A 113 -0.72 22.32 -3.90
CA PHE A 113 -1.09 23.41 -4.78
C PHE A 113 -1.47 24.67 -4.00
N TYR A 114 -1.21 25.83 -4.61
CA TYR A 114 -1.53 27.14 -4.07
C TYR A 114 -2.07 28.04 -5.18
N CYS A 115 -3.00 28.92 -4.84
CA CYS A 115 -3.49 29.92 -5.81
C CYS A 115 -2.45 31.01 -6.14
N GLY A 116 -1.37 31.11 -5.35
CA GLY A 116 -0.33 32.11 -5.54
C GLY A 116 0.79 32.02 -4.53
N ARG A 117 1.79 32.90 -4.67
CA ARG A 117 2.98 32.96 -3.81
C ARG A 117 2.62 33.28 -2.36
N ASP A 118 1.62 34.12 -2.11
CA ASP A 118 1.22 34.52 -0.76
C ASP A 118 0.75 33.32 0.07
N HIS A 119 -0.11 32.48 -0.52
CA HIS A 119 -0.59 31.26 0.14
C HIS A 119 0.50 30.20 0.28
N GLN A 120 1.43 30.13 -0.67
CA GLN A 120 2.62 29.28 -0.53
C GLN A 120 3.50 29.74 0.66
N LEU A 121 3.69 31.05 0.84
CA LEU A 121 4.46 31.61 1.95
C LEU A 121 3.75 31.41 3.30
N GLN A 122 2.42 31.56 3.33
CA GLN A 122 1.60 31.30 4.50
C GLN A 122 1.72 29.83 4.97
N ASP A 123 1.69 28.88 4.04
CA ASP A 123 1.79 27.46 4.34
C ASP A 123 3.25 26.96 4.49
N TRP A 124 4.23 27.76 4.09
CA TRP A 124 5.64 27.38 4.07
C TRP A 124 6.20 26.84 5.40
N PRO A 125 5.89 27.42 6.58
CA PRO A 125 6.39 26.91 7.86
C PRO A 125 6.07 25.42 8.08
N ARG A 126 4.90 24.99 7.60
CA ARG A 126 4.44 23.60 7.62
C ARG A 126 4.99 22.83 6.43
N HIS A 127 4.71 23.29 5.21
CA HIS A 127 5.01 22.58 3.97
C HIS A 127 6.50 22.30 3.77
N LYS A 128 7.41 23.18 4.21
CA LYS A 128 8.87 22.99 4.01
C LYS A 128 9.40 21.66 4.56
N ILE A 129 8.75 21.13 5.59
CA ILE A 129 9.08 19.85 6.22
C ILE A 129 8.78 18.71 5.24
N ASP A 130 7.55 18.64 4.73
CA ASP A 130 7.13 17.66 3.72
C ASP A 130 7.86 17.84 2.40
N CYS A 131 8.00 19.09 1.94
CA CYS A 131 8.54 19.43 0.63
C CYS A 131 9.94 18.86 0.42
N LYS A 132 10.80 18.94 1.44
CA LYS A 132 12.17 18.42 1.35
C LYS A 132 12.16 16.89 1.33
N HIS A 133 11.33 16.28 2.18
CA HIS A 133 11.24 14.83 2.34
C HIS A 133 10.68 14.14 1.09
N ILE A 134 9.54 14.62 0.59
CA ILE A 134 8.90 14.13 -0.64
C ILE A 134 9.85 14.25 -1.83
N ALA A 135 10.51 15.42 -1.98
CA ALA A 135 11.44 15.63 -3.08
C ALA A 135 12.68 14.71 -3.00
N SER A 136 13.16 14.39 -1.79
CA SER A 136 14.29 13.46 -1.64
C SER A 136 13.95 12.01 -1.97
N LEU A 137 12.67 11.63 -1.89
CA LEU A 137 12.19 10.31 -2.27
C LEU A 137 11.84 10.20 -3.76
N GLY A 138 11.96 11.29 -4.54
CA GLY A 138 11.61 11.30 -5.96
C GLY A 138 10.11 11.19 -6.24
N LEU A 139 9.26 11.40 -5.22
CA LEU A 139 7.82 11.26 -5.35
C LEU A 139 7.20 12.42 -6.14
N SER A 140 6.07 12.14 -6.79
CA SER A 140 5.30 13.13 -7.52
C SER A 140 3.79 12.97 -7.32
N GLY A 141 3.08 14.09 -7.44
CA GLY A 141 1.63 14.12 -7.32
C GLY A 141 0.93 13.85 -8.65
N ILE A 142 -0.12 13.02 -8.64
CA ILE A 142 -1.15 12.93 -9.67
C ILE A 142 -2.25 13.94 -9.28
N PRO A 143 -2.32 15.12 -9.91
CA PRO A 143 -3.39 16.07 -9.62
C PRO A 143 -4.75 15.47 -9.98
N TYR A 144 -5.72 15.62 -9.09
CA TYR A 144 -7.11 15.28 -9.38
C TYR A 144 -8.08 16.36 -8.91
N ASN A 145 -9.20 16.48 -9.58
CA ASN A 145 -10.36 17.23 -9.12
C ASN A 145 -11.43 16.22 -8.68
N GLU A 146 -11.99 16.41 -7.49
CA GLU A 146 -13.01 15.51 -6.96
C GLU A 146 -14.24 15.41 -7.86
N ALA A 147 -14.68 16.52 -8.47
CA ALA A 147 -15.83 16.51 -9.37
C ALA A 147 -15.56 15.68 -10.64
N ASP A 148 -14.35 15.76 -11.18
CA ASP A 148 -13.94 15.01 -12.36
C ASP A 148 -13.82 13.50 -12.03
N GLU A 149 -13.23 13.17 -10.88
CA GLU A 149 -13.14 11.78 -10.40
C GLU A 149 -14.51 11.18 -10.09
N LEU A 150 -15.44 11.95 -9.52
CA LEU A 150 -16.81 11.50 -9.27
C LEU A 150 -17.64 11.37 -10.55
N THR A 151 -17.30 12.12 -11.60
CA THR A 151 -17.92 11.94 -12.92
C THR A 151 -17.44 10.63 -13.55
N LYS A 152 -16.14 10.32 -13.40
CA LYS A 152 -15.54 9.09 -13.92
C LYS A 152 -15.95 7.85 -13.12
N TYR A 153 -15.98 7.97 -11.80
CA TYR A 153 -16.30 6.90 -10.85
C TYR A 153 -17.30 7.41 -9.82
N PRO A 154 -18.61 7.45 -10.17
CA PRO A 154 -19.67 7.85 -9.26
C PRO A 154 -19.66 7.03 -7.96
N ILE A 155 -20.21 7.58 -6.87
CA ILE A 155 -20.30 6.84 -5.61
C ILE A 155 -21.19 5.62 -5.80
N GLY A 156 -20.70 4.45 -5.37
CA GLY A 156 -21.40 3.17 -5.52
C GLY A 156 -21.23 2.51 -6.90
N CYS A 157 -20.35 3.03 -7.76
CA CYS A 157 -20.06 2.42 -9.05
C CYS A 157 -19.09 1.24 -8.99
N PHE A 158 -18.67 0.79 -7.80
CA PHE A 158 -17.75 -0.33 -7.64
C PHE A 158 -18.51 -1.63 -7.29
N PRO A 159 -18.14 -2.77 -7.89
CA PRO A 159 -17.19 -2.92 -9.00
C PRO A 159 -17.68 -2.20 -10.27
N VAL A 160 -16.76 -1.60 -11.03
CA VAL A 160 -17.10 -0.94 -12.30
C VAL A 160 -17.53 -2.02 -13.27
N GLU A 161 -18.69 -1.85 -13.91
CA GLU A 161 -19.09 -2.72 -15.03
C GLU A 161 -17.97 -2.68 -16.07
N THR A 162 -17.29 -3.81 -16.23
CA THR A 162 -16.03 -3.92 -16.96
C THR A 162 -16.18 -3.35 -18.35
N THR A 163 -15.37 -2.35 -18.68
CA THR A 163 -15.03 -2.08 -20.08
C THR A 163 -13.98 -3.11 -20.47
N ASP A 164 -14.10 -3.71 -21.66
CA ASP A 164 -13.16 -4.70 -22.20
C ASP A 164 -11.76 -4.09 -22.42
N LEU A 165 -11.07 -3.77 -21.32
CA LEU A 165 -9.76 -3.15 -21.35
C LEU A 165 -8.72 -4.22 -21.65
N GLU A 166 -8.17 -4.16 -22.86
CA GLU A 166 -7.08 -5.01 -23.34
C GLU A 166 -5.73 -4.72 -22.65
N THR A 167 -5.70 -3.83 -21.65
CA THR A 167 -4.47 -3.41 -20.96
C THR A 167 -4.69 -3.23 -19.45
N CYS A 168 -3.64 -3.52 -18.69
CA CYS A 168 -3.59 -3.31 -17.24
C CYS A 168 -3.72 -1.82 -16.88
N PHE A 169 -4.65 -1.42 -16.02
CA PHE A 169 -4.84 0.01 -15.69
C PHE A 169 -3.63 0.66 -14.97
N ILE A 170 -2.78 -0.15 -14.33
CA ILE A 170 -1.64 0.32 -13.52
C ILE A 170 -0.43 0.55 -14.43
N CYS A 171 0.07 -0.52 -15.07
CA CYS A 171 1.28 -0.45 -15.89
C CYS A 171 0.98 -0.35 -17.39
N GLY A 172 -0.27 -0.53 -17.82
CA GLY A 172 -0.72 -0.56 -19.22
C GLY A 172 0.03 -1.55 -20.10
N ALA A 173 0.42 -2.68 -19.50
CA ALA A 173 0.84 -3.85 -20.24
C ALA A 173 -0.40 -4.55 -20.84
N GLY A 174 -0.28 -5.05 -22.07
CA GLY A 174 -1.34 -5.84 -22.73
C GLY A 174 -1.14 -7.35 -22.58
N GLU A 175 -2.06 -8.13 -23.15
CA GLU A 175 -2.06 -9.61 -23.12
C GLU A 175 -0.78 -10.25 -23.71
N ASN A 176 -0.13 -9.54 -24.64
CA ASN A 176 1.14 -9.99 -25.22
C ASN A 176 2.30 -9.95 -24.21
N GLU A 177 2.21 -9.16 -23.14
CA GLU A 177 3.25 -8.99 -22.12
C GLU A 177 2.97 -9.79 -20.84
N VAL A 178 1.70 -9.92 -20.46
CA VAL A 178 1.25 -10.47 -19.17
C VAL A 178 -0.09 -11.18 -19.32
N ASN A 179 -0.42 -12.10 -18.41
CA ASN A 179 -1.81 -12.50 -18.22
C ASN A 179 -2.58 -11.33 -17.58
N LEU A 180 -3.80 -11.11 -18.03
CA LEU A 180 -4.69 -10.09 -17.50
C LEU A 180 -5.78 -10.76 -16.66
N GLY A 181 -6.15 -10.12 -15.56
CA GLY A 181 -7.25 -10.52 -14.71
C GLY A 181 -8.04 -9.30 -14.24
N VAL A 182 -9.23 -9.53 -13.70
CA VAL A 182 -10.12 -8.48 -13.20
C VAL A 182 -10.06 -8.44 -11.68
N THR A 183 -9.91 -7.23 -11.11
CA THR A 183 -9.91 -7.07 -9.66
C THR A 183 -11.32 -7.29 -9.10
N GLN A 184 -11.43 -8.11 -8.04
CA GLN A 184 -12.73 -8.34 -7.38
C GLN A 184 -13.28 -7.07 -6.71
N CYS A 185 -12.40 -6.19 -6.23
CA CYS A 185 -12.80 -5.00 -5.47
C CYS A 185 -13.37 -3.86 -6.33
N CYS A 186 -12.84 -3.65 -7.53
CA CYS A 186 -13.22 -2.51 -8.37
C CYS A 186 -13.52 -2.85 -9.82
N GLY A 187 -13.40 -4.12 -10.23
CA GLY A 187 -13.76 -4.56 -11.58
C GLY A 187 -12.81 -4.06 -12.67
N LEU A 188 -11.55 -3.73 -12.34
CA LEU A 188 -10.59 -3.23 -13.33
C LEU A 188 -9.60 -4.29 -13.77
N THR A 189 -9.24 -4.25 -15.06
CA THR A 189 -8.21 -5.12 -15.64
C THR A 189 -6.82 -4.76 -15.14
N VAL A 190 -6.10 -5.75 -14.60
CA VAL A 190 -4.71 -5.65 -14.12
C VAL A 190 -3.89 -6.85 -14.56
N CYS A 191 -2.56 -6.76 -14.45
CA CYS A 191 -1.72 -7.95 -14.63
C CYS A 191 -2.04 -8.97 -13.54
N ASP A 192 -2.40 -10.18 -13.96
CA ASP A 192 -2.49 -11.36 -13.12
C ASP A 192 -1.18 -12.15 -13.17
N ASN A 193 -0.22 -11.65 -12.39
CA ASN A 193 1.09 -12.27 -12.26
C ASN A 193 1.42 -12.62 -10.81
N GLU A 194 0.41 -12.78 -9.96
CA GLU A 194 0.62 -13.03 -8.53
C GLU A 194 1.34 -14.36 -8.27
N HIS A 195 1.15 -15.35 -9.14
CA HIS A 195 1.85 -16.63 -9.10
C HIS A 195 3.39 -16.53 -9.25
N GLU A 196 3.90 -15.42 -9.79
CA GLU A 196 5.35 -15.16 -9.89
C GLU A 196 5.92 -14.50 -8.62
N TYR A 197 5.08 -14.12 -7.67
CA TYR A 197 5.51 -13.42 -6.47
C TYR A 197 6.33 -14.32 -5.56
N GLN A 198 7.58 -13.94 -5.35
CA GLN A 198 8.41 -14.57 -4.32
C GLN A 198 8.05 -14.02 -2.94
N MET A 199 7.63 -14.90 -2.04
CA MET A 199 7.40 -14.56 -0.63
C MET A 199 8.62 -13.85 -0.02
N MET A 200 8.38 -12.88 0.86
CA MET A 200 9.40 -12.07 1.52
C MET A 200 10.22 -11.13 0.61
N SER A 201 9.96 -11.07 -0.70
CA SER A 201 10.58 -10.09 -1.58
C SER A 201 10.08 -8.66 -1.37
N TYR A 202 8.89 -8.51 -0.78
CA TYR A 202 8.14 -7.24 -0.68
C TYR A 202 7.96 -6.49 -2.03
N SER A 203 8.16 -7.19 -3.15
CA SER A 203 8.06 -6.60 -4.49
C SER A 203 6.69 -5.99 -4.74
N ARG A 204 6.69 -4.84 -5.42
CA ARG A 204 5.49 -4.12 -5.86
C ARG A 204 5.25 -4.19 -7.36
N THR A 205 6.00 -5.02 -8.06
CA THR A 205 5.90 -5.19 -9.52
C THR A 205 4.77 -6.14 -9.95
N HIS A 206 3.96 -6.61 -9.00
CA HIS A 206 2.84 -7.52 -9.23
C HIS A 206 1.53 -6.74 -9.11
N CYS A 207 0.90 -6.41 -10.23
CA CYS A 207 -0.16 -5.40 -10.28
C CYS A 207 -1.39 -5.80 -9.47
N MET A 208 -1.91 -7.03 -9.67
CA MET A 208 -3.04 -7.57 -8.91
C MET A 208 -2.76 -7.55 -7.40
N ARG A 209 -1.65 -8.17 -6.98
CA ARG A 209 -1.24 -8.24 -5.57
C ARG A 209 -1.02 -6.87 -4.94
N SER A 210 -0.29 -5.98 -5.64
CA SER A 210 -0.02 -4.62 -5.15
C SER A 210 -1.31 -3.82 -5.02
N HIS A 211 -2.21 -3.92 -5.99
CA HIS A 211 -3.52 -3.29 -5.91
C HIS A 211 -4.30 -3.82 -4.71
N ASN A 212 -4.43 -5.14 -4.59
CA ASN A 212 -5.19 -5.77 -3.53
C ASN A 212 -4.62 -5.40 -2.13
N ARG A 213 -3.30 -5.50 -1.95
CA ARG A 213 -2.64 -5.27 -0.66
C ARG A 213 -2.52 -3.79 -0.26
N TYR A 214 -2.37 -2.90 -1.24
CA TYR A 214 -1.98 -1.52 -0.97
C TYR A 214 -3.06 -0.50 -1.29
N THR A 215 -4.27 -0.92 -1.65
CA THR A 215 -5.39 0.01 -1.84
C THR A 215 -6.46 -0.20 -0.79
N THR A 216 -7.14 0.89 -0.42
CA THR A 216 -8.29 0.79 0.50
C THR A 216 -9.46 0.04 -0.14
N CYS A 217 -9.63 0.09 -1.47
CA CYS A 217 -10.63 -0.76 -2.15
C CYS A 217 -10.29 -2.25 -2.04
N GLY A 218 -9.02 -2.63 -2.19
CA GLY A 218 -8.55 -4.00 -1.98
C GLY A 218 -8.80 -4.49 -0.55
N SER A 219 -8.37 -3.72 0.46
CA SER A 219 -8.65 -4.03 1.89
C SER A 219 -10.14 -4.17 2.16
N HIS A 220 -10.94 -3.23 1.65
CA HIS A 220 -12.40 -3.24 1.81
C HIS A 220 -13.04 -4.53 1.27
N ALA A 221 -12.62 -4.99 0.10
CA ALA A 221 -13.14 -6.23 -0.49
C ALA A 221 -12.67 -7.46 0.27
N ASN A 222 -11.39 -7.54 0.67
CA ASN A 222 -10.84 -8.66 1.43
C ASN A 222 -11.48 -8.79 2.82
N GLU A 223 -11.84 -7.66 3.44
CA GLU A 223 -12.55 -7.63 4.73
C GLU A 223 -14.03 -7.99 4.59
N GLY A 224 -14.54 -8.19 3.36
CA GLY A 224 -15.92 -8.62 3.12
C GLY A 224 -16.96 -7.57 3.52
N HIS A 225 -16.61 -6.29 3.50
CA HIS A 225 -17.53 -5.22 3.87
C HIS A 225 -18.69 -5.11 2.86
N ARG A 226 -19.91 -5.06 3.38
CA ARG A 226 -21.15 -5.01 2.57
C ARG A 226 -21.40 -3.68 1.86
N HIS A 227 -20.63 -2.64 2.16
CA HIS A 227 -20.87 -1.32 1.59
C HIS A 227 -20.30 -1.26 0.17
N ASN A 228 -21.08 -0.82 -0.83
CA ASN A 228 -20.64 -0.91 -2.23
C ASN A 228 -19.46 -0.01 -2.59
N ASP A 229 -19.19 1.02 -1.79
CA ASP A 229 -18.09 1.97 -2.06
C ASP A 229 -17.17 2.14 -0.85
N TRP A 230 -15.90 1.79 -1.01
CA TRP A 230 -14.89 1.94 0.03
C TRP A 230 -14.67 3.41 0.45
N ARG A 231 -14.98 4.39 -0.42
CA ARG A 231 -14.79 5.83 -0.13
C ARG A 231 -15.75 6.34 0.92
N THR A 232 -16.95 5.75 0.99
CA THR A 232 -18.02 6.14 1.91
C THR A 232 -18.39 5.04 2.91
N CYS A 233 -17.69 3.90 2.87
CA CYS A 233 -17.93 2.78 3.78
C CYS A 233 -17.84 3.22 5.25
N PRO A 234 -18.90 3.08 6.07
CA PRO A 234 -18.91 3.56 7.44
C PRO A 234 -18.12 2.66 8.40
N HIS A 235 -17.65 1.49 7.94
CA HIS A 235 -16.90 0.57 8.80
C HIS A 235 -15.64 1.24 9.34
N VAL A 236 -15.38 1.06 10.64
CA VAL A 236 -14.31 1.76 11.35
C VAL A 236 -12.94 1.49 10.74
N ASP A 237 -12.70 0.28 10.22
CA ASP A 237 -11.41 -0.08 9.63
C ASP A 237 -11.17 0.61 8.29
N CYS A 238 -12.22 0.72 7.46
CA CYS A 238 -12.18 1.55 6.26
C CYS A 238 -12.07 3.04 6.58
N ALA A 239 -12.75 3.52 7.63
CA ALA A 239 -12.70 4.91 8.06
C ALA A 239 -11.32 5.30 8.58
N LYS A 240 -10.69 4.45 9.41
CA LYS A 240 -9.31 4.64 9.91
C LYS A 240 -8.29 4.66 8.78
N GLN A 241 -8.52 3.86 7.73
CA GLN A 241 -7.73 3.92 6.51
C GLN A 241 -7.97 5.18 5.68
N ARG A 242 -8.99 6.01 5.95
CA ARG A 242 -9.20 7.30 5.26
C ARG A 242 -8.71 8.47 6.12
N GLU A 243 -8.97 8.42 7.42
CA GLU A 243 -8.66 9.48 8.37
C GLU A 243 -8.30 8.87 9.74
N CYS A 244 -7.23 9.37 10.36
CA CYS A 244 -7.08 9.28 11.81
C CYS A 244 -7.02 10.72 12.37
N PRO A 245 -8.20 11.36 12.58
CA PRO A 245 -8.27 12.74 13.03
C PRO A 245 -7.63 12.95 14.42
N ASP A 246 -7.68 11.92 15.27
CA ASP A 246 -7.35 12.01 16.70
C ASP A 246 -6.08 11.25 17.11
N ASP A 247 -5.13 11.00 16.19
CA ASP A 247 -3.86 10.38 16.61
C ASP A 247 -2.97 11.36 17.39
N GLU A 248 -3.20 11.42 18.70
CA GLU A 248 -2.39 12.10 19.71
C GLU A 248 -0.92 11.60 19.73
N ARG A 249 -0.62 10.42 19.17
CA ARG A 249 0.74 9.84 19.12
C ARG A 249 1.57 10.33 17.94
N GLY A 250 1.07 11.30 17.18
CA GLY A 250 1.86 12.05 16.20
C GLY A 250 1.63 11.66 14.73
N GLY A 251 0.59 10.90 14.40
CA GLY A 251 0.19 10.60 13.03
C GLY A 251 -0.92 11.50 12.44
N GLY A 252 -1.44 12.47 13.21
CA GLY A 252 -2.52 13.36 12.76
C GLY A 252 -2.23 14.06 11.42
N GLY A 253 -2.97 13.67 10.39
CA GLY A 253 -3.11 14.41 9.12
C GLY A 253 -2.45 13.80 7.87
N GLY A 254 -1.73 12.68 8.00
CA GLY A 254 -1.18 11.95 6.85
C GLY A 254 -2.30 11.53 5.91
N ARG A 255 -2.29 12.01 4.66
CA ARG A 255 -3.14 11.42 3.61
C ARG A 255 -2.89 9.93 3.62
N SER A 256 -3.92 9.12 3.85
CA SER A 256 -3.70 7.69 3.92
C SER A 256 -3.14 7.20 2.60
N TRP A 257 -1.93 6.66 2.68
CA TRP A 257 -1.23 6.13 1.53
C TRP A 257 -2.07 5.12 0.77
N TYR A 258 -2.78 4.25 1.49
CA TYR A 258 -3.62 3.20 0.93
C TYR A 258 -4.73 3.77 0.03
N SER A 259 -5.24 4.94 0.36
CA SER A 259 -6.32 5.59 -0.38
C SER A 259 -5.85 6.62 -1.42
N THR A 260 -4.55 6.92 -1.49
CA THR A 260 -4.02 7.95 -2.41
C THR A 260 -2.81 7.51 -3.22
N ASN A 261 -2.30 6.29 -3.12
CA ASN A 261 -1.16 5.87 -3.95
C ASN A 261 -1.54 5.59 -5.41
N GLY A 262 -0.53 5.43 -6.28
CA GLY A 262 -0.71 5.19 -7.71
C GLY A 262 -1.31 3.84 -8.12
N PHE A 263 -1.57 2.92 -7.18
CA PHE A 263 -2.31 1.67 -7.45
C PHE A 263 -3.83 1.84 -7.34
N ASN A 264 -4.30 2.97 -6.81
CA ASN A 264 -5.73 3.25 -6.71
C ASN A 264 -6.33 3.56 -8.09
N SER A 265 -7.53 3.06 -8.33
CA SER A 265 -8.34 3.38 -9.51
C SER A 265 -8.86 4.82 -9.48
N THR A 266 -9.29 5.23 -8.29
CA THR A 266 -9.72 6.57 -7.88
C THR A 266 -9.15 6.84 -6.49
N PRO A 267 -8.75 8.08 -6.16
CA PRO A 267 -8.36 8.42 -4.79
C PRO A 267 -9.57 8.50 -3.85
N MET A 268 -9.29 8.62 -2.55
CA MET A 268 -10.30 9.09 -1.59
C MET A 268 -10.84 10.47 -1.99
N LEU A 269 -12.02 10.80 -1.46
CA LEU A 269 -12.62 12.11 -1.66
C LEU A 269 -11.65 13.20 -1.18
N GLY A 270 -11.43 14.20 -2.01
CA GLY A 270 -10.62 15.34 -1.64
C GLY A 270 -11.21 16.08 -0.43
N SER A 271 -12.54 16.09 -0.28
CA SER A 271 -13.28 16.63 0.86
C SER A 271 -12.96 15.91 2.18
N SER A 272 -12.58 14.62 2.13
CA SER A 272 -12.06 13.85 3.28
C SER A 272 -10.58 14.11 3.59
N ILE A 273 -9.90 14.94 2.79
CA ILE A 273 -8.51 15.36 3.06
C ILE A 273 -8.57 16.78 3.64
N PRO A 274 -8.28 16.99 4.93
CA PRO A 274 -8.25 18.33 5.50
C PRO A 274 -7.19 19.21 4.82
N LYS A 275 -7.52 20.47 4.54
CA LYS A 275 -6.53 21.45 4.08
C LYS A 275 -5.52 21.73 5.17
N GLY A 276 -4.26 21.90 4.80
CA GLY A 276 -3.16 22.14 5.72
C GLY A 276 -2.72 20.89 6.46
N SER A 277 -3.16 19.70 6.04
CA SER A 277 -2.71 18.43 6.62
C SER A 277 -1.31 18.09 6.11
N MET A 278 -0.52 17.44 6.97
CA MET A 278 0.80 16.96 6.57
C MET A 278 0.68 15.74 5.67
N ILE A 279 1.52 15.63 4.63
CA ILE A 279 1.55 14.40 3.82
C ILE A 279 2.30 13.29 4.58
N THR A 280 3.33 13.66 5.35
CA THR A 280 4.10 12.70 6.16
C THR A 280 3.47 12.46 7.54
N GLY A 281 3.72 11.30 8.14
CA GLY A 281 3.54 11.02 9.56
C GLY A 281 4.76 11.39 10.42
N LYS A 282 4.67 11.25 11.74
CA LYS A 282 5.83 11.32 12.67
C LYS A 282 6.26 9.93 13.08
N CYS A 283 7.56 9.78 13.31
CA CYS A 283 8.05 8.65 14.09
C CYS A 283 7.65 8.83 15.56
N ALA A 284 7.12 7.78 16.18
CA ALA A 284 6.67 7.80 17.58
C ALA A 284 7.79 8.12 18.59
N THR A 285 9.04 7.82 18.25
CA THR A 285 10.19 7.88 19.17
C THR A 285 11.27 8.89 18.79
N CYS A 286 11.18 9.52 17.63
CA CYS A 286 12.17 10.53 17.23
C CYS A 286 11.56 11.63 16.35
N PRO A 287 12.25 12.77 16.17
CA PRO A 287 11.72 13.87 15.37
C PRO A 287 11.60 13.61 13.86
N ARG A 288 11.92 12.39 13.37
CA ARG A 288 11.88 12.05 11.95
C ARG A 288 10.42 12.02 11.44
N ARG A 289 10.25 12.46 10.20
CA ARG A 289 9.01 12.34 9.44
C ARG A 289 9.04 11.09 8.59
N LEU A 290 7.89 10.45 8.45
CA LEU A 290 7.75 9.17 7.76
C LEU A 290 6.71 9.30 6.66
N LEU A 291 6.96 8.63 5.56
CA LEU A 291 6.04 8.58 4.43
C LEU A 291 5.60 7.13 4.25
N ASP A 292 4.45 6.83 4.85
CA ASP A 292 3.91 5.48 4.94
C ASP A 292 3.78 4.86 3.56
N GLY A 293 4.21 3.60 3.46
CA GLY A 293 4.19 2.90 2.18
C GLY A 293 5.30 3.29 1.22
N TRP A 294 6.22 4.23 1.50
CA TRP A 294 7.46 4.38 0.69
C TRP A 294 8.73 4.16 1.50
N GLU A 295 8.66 4.39 2.80
CA GLU A 295 9.77 4.12 3.71
C GLU A 295 9.53 2.84 4.50
N GLY A 296 10.62 2.22 4.97
CA GLY A 296 10.55 1.14 5.95
C GLY A 296 10.06 1.68 7.28
N VAL A 297 8.87 1.25 7.69
CA VAL A 297 8.28 1.59 8.98
C VAL A 297 7.80 0.34 9.68
N THR A 298 7.77 0.38 11.01
CA THR A 298 7.21 -0.69 11.85
C THR A 298 6.17 -0.09 12.76
N MET A 299 5.02 -0.74 12.88
CA MET A 299 4.01 -0.37 13.87
C MET A 299 4.33 -1.05 15.20
N SER A 300 4.38 -0.27 16.28
CA SER A 300 4.53 -0.79 17.64
C SER A 300 3.45 -0.23 18.55
N ARG A 301 3.43 -0.66 19.82
CA ARG A 301 2.52 -0.09 20.82
C ARG A 301 2.70 1.42 21.01
N ALA A 302 3.88 1.97 20.68
CA ALA A 302 4.15 3.40 20.76
C ALA A 302 3.63 4.18 19.53
N GLY A 303 3.28 3.49 18.44
CA GLY A 303 2.90 4.07 17.14
C GLY A 303 3.86 3.67 16.03
N THR A 304 3.82 4.36 14.90
CA THR A 304 4.68 4.10 13.75
C THR A 304 6.12 4.55 14.02
N GLN A 305 7.07 3.65 13.86
CA GLN A 305 8.50 3.87 14.10
C GLN A 305 9.31 3.72 12.82
N CYS A 306 10.34 4.55 12.66
CA CYS A 306 11.29 4.43 11.57
C CYS A 306 12.25 3.26 11.80
N THR A 307 12.81 2.70 10.72
CA THR A 307 13.76 1.57 10.79
C THR A 307 14.91 1.77 11.79
N ARG A 308 15.41 3.00 11.96
CA ARG A 308 16.48 3.30 12.92
C ARG A 308 16.05 3.17 14.38
N CYS A 309 14.80 3.49 14.69
CA CYS A 309 14.28 3.41 16.05
C CYS A 309 13.81 2.01 16.44
N VAL A 310 13.63 1.13 15.45
CA VAL A 310 13.24 -0.28 15.67
C VAL A 310 14.48 -1.14 15.92
N ALA A 311 15.64 -0.73 15.39
CA ALA A 311 16.91 -1.43 15.55
C ALA A 311 17.58 -1.20 16.92
N HIS A 312 16.94 -0.45 17.83
CA HIS A 312 17.44 -0.08 19.16
C HIS A 312 16.37 -0.38 20.20
#